data_AF-A0A353VWQ3-F1
#
_entry.id   AF-A0A353VWQ3-F1
#
_cell.length_a   1.000
_cell.length_b   1.000
_cell.length_c   1.000
_cell.angle_alpha   90.00
_cell.angle_beta   90.00
_cell.angle_gamma   90.00
#
_symmetry.space_group_name_H-M   'P 1'
#
loop_
_entity.id
_entity.type
_entity.pdbx_description
1 polymer ?
#
loop_
_entity_poly.entity_id
_entity_poly.type
_entity_poly.pdbx_seq_one_letter_code
_entity_poly.pdbx_strand_id
1 'polypeptide(L)'
;MINIIKKIYLAIVLKRPALVCFLMSIALCFFALQTKDFKLDASADSLLLEDDIDLRLFRETNERYRTKDFLFVTFTPKESIFTEPVLDKITQLRDEIKNVKLVDSVVSLVDIPLVRQFEGSLADVADNVRTIEGGNVDLYKAKEEVLTSPIYKELIISEDASTTALLVNLEDQPEFREIQRKRNQLLIKSKNNGLDADEIVELEKISYQYVKKKDEINSINHETILSIRKILSKYGQHGSLHLGGVPMIADDMI
;
A
#
# COMPACT_ATOMS: atom_id res chain seq x y z
N MET A 1 5.24 34.23 -46.90
CA MET A 1 5.60 33.06 -46.07
C MET A 1 4.75 31.82 -46.35
N ILE A 2 3.42 31.88 -46.32
CA ILE A 2 2.52 30.72 -46.52
C ILE A 2 2.74 29.95 -47.83
N ASN A 3 2.99 30.63 -48.96
CA ASN A 3 3.24 29.95 -50.24
C ASN A 3 4.56 29.19 -50.31
N ILE A 4 5.56 29.60 -49.52
CA ILE A 4 6.87 28.93 -49.46
C ILE A 4 6.73 27.65 -48.64
N ILE A 5 6.06 27.72 -47.49
CA ILE A 5 5.76 26.56 -46.63
C ILE A 5 4.94 25.52 -47.42
N LYS A 6 3.92 25.96 -48.17
CA LYS A 6 3.09 25.08 -49.00
C LYS A 6 3.90 24.38 -50.11
N LYS A 7 4.80 25.10 -50.79
CA LYS A 7 5.68 24.51 -51.81
C LYS A 7 6.64 23.48 -51.22
N ILE A 8 7.21 23.75 -50.05
CA ILE A 8 8.12 22.83 -49.35
C ILE A 8 7.37 21.56 -48.93
N TYR A 9 6.19 21.70 -48.32
CA TYR A 9 5.35 20.57 -47.94
C TYR A 9 4.96 19.70 -49.16
N LEU A 10 4.50 20.32 -50.25
CA LEU A 10 4.17 19.60 -51.49
C LEU A 10 5.37 18.83 -52.06
N ALA A 11 6.55 19.46 -52.09
CA ALA A 11 7.74 18.87 -52.68
C ALA A 11 8.35 17.75 -51.84
N ILE A 12 8.25 17.82 -50.50
CA ILE A 12 8.88 16.87 -49.59
C ILE A 12 7.90 15.75 -49.21
N VAL A 13 6.66 16.11 -48.88
CA VAL A 13 5.67 15.16 -48.33
C VAL A 13 4.86 14.48 -49.42
N LEU A 14 4.23 15.26 -50.32
CA LEU A 14 3.29 14.74 -51.32
C LEU A 14 3.97 14.16 -52.58
N LYS A 15 5.16 14.63 -52.95
CA LYS A 15 5.91 14.09 -54.10
C LYS A 15 6.69 12.81 -53.81
N ARG A 16 6.92 12.46 -52.54
CA ARG A 16 7.67 11.24 -52.13
C ARG A 16 6.93 10.46 -51.02
N PRO A 17 5.66 10.06 -51.23
CA PRO A 17 4.84 9.48 -50.16
C PRO A 17 5.42 8.17 -49.62
N ALA A 18 5.97 7.30 -50.47
CA ALA A 18 6.57 6.03 -50.01
C ALA A 18 7.77 6.24 -49.06
N LEU A 19 8.62 7.24 -49.34
CA LEU A 19 9.77 7.57 -48.48
C LEU A 19 9.31 8.16 -47.15
N VAL A 20 8.27 8.99 -47.16
CA VAL A 20 7.67 9.56 -45.95
C VAL A 20 7.03 8.48 -45.09
N CYS A 21 6.25 7.57 -45.69
CA CYS A 21 5.66 6.43 -45.00
C CYS A 21 6.74 5.52 -44.41
N PHE A 22 7.83 5.29 -45.13
CA PHE A 22 8.97 4.51 -44.63
C PHE A 22 9.62 5.18 -43.42
N LEU A 23 9.93 6.48 -43.48
CA LEU A 23 10.49 7.22 -42.34
C LEU A 23 9.54 7.28 -41.15
N MET A 24 8.24 7.49 -41.38
CA MET A 24 7.22 7.45 -40.33
C MET A 24 7.12 6.05 -39.70
N SER A 25 7.26 4.99 -40.50
CA SER A 25 7.27 3.61 -39.99
C SER A 25 8.50 3.33 -39.15
N ILE A 26 9.68 3.84 -39.53
CA ILE A 26 10.89 3.76 -38.70
C ILE A 26 10.67 4.48 -37.36
N ALA A 27 10.15 5.71 -37.40
CA ALA A 27 9.86 6.47 -36.19
C ALA A 27 8.84 5.76 -35.29
N LEU A 28 7.76 5.21 -35.87
CA LEU A 28 6.76 4.45 -35.13
C LEU A 28 7.37 3.19 -34.51
N CYS A 29 8.18 2.45 -35.26
CA CYS A 29 8.83 1.23 -34.75
C CYS A 29 9.82 1.57 -33.63
N PHE A 30 10.56 2.67 -33.74
CA PHE A 30 11.41 3.19 -32.67
C PHE A 30 10.61 3.49 -31.39
N PHE A 31 9.51 4.23 -31.49
CA PHE A 31 8.67 4.51 -30.31
C PHE A 31 8.02 3.25 -29.75
N ALA A 32 7.55 2.34 -30.61
CA ALA A 32 6.96 1.06 -30.20
C ALA A 32 7.96 0.14 -29.48
N LEU A 33 9.25 0.21 -29.81
CA LEU A 33 10.29 -0.50 -29.06
C LEU A 33 10.49 0.13 -27.68
N GLN A 34 10.40 1.46 -27.58
CA GLN A 34 10.60 2.20 -26.33
C GLN A 34 9.42 2.09 -25.34
N THR A 35 8.22 1.69 -25.79
CA THR A 35 7.07 1.53 -24.88
C THR A 35 7.27 0.46 -23.81
N LYS A 36 8.18 -0.48 -24.01
CA LYS A 36 8.51 -1.51 -22.99
C LYS A 36 9.15 -0.92 -21.73
N ASP A 37 9.82 0.22 -21.87
CA ASP A 37 10.46 0.93 -20.76
C ASP A 37 9.58 2.05 -20.21
N PHE A 38 8.38 2.25 -20.77
CA PHE A 38 7.44 3.23 -20.26
C PHE A 38 6.94 2.78 -18.88
N LYS A 39 7.26 3.58 -17.86
CA LYS A 39 6.79 3.38 -16.49
C LYS A 39 5.87 4.52 -16.13
N LEU A 40 4.64 4.19 -15.72
CA LEU A 40 3.72 5.14 -15.11
C LEU A 40 3.86 5.01 -13.60
N ASP A 41 4.36 6.05 -12.92
CA ASP A 41 4.35 6.07 -11.46
C ASP A 41 2.93 6.44 -11.00
N ALA A 42 2.13 5.42 -10.65
CA ALA A 42 0.80 5.60 -10.04
C ALA A 42 0.81 5.34 -8.52
N SER A 43 1.97 5.47 -7.88
CA SER A 43 2.04 5.42 -6.41
C SER A 43 1.17 6.51 -5.78
N ALA A 44 0.68 6.26 -4.57
CA ALA A 44 -0.13 7.25 -3.86
C ALA A 44 0.60 8.60 -3.68
N ASP A 45 1.93 8.58 -3.54
CA ASP A 45 2.77 9.76 -3.47
C ASP A 45 2.81 10.58 -4.77
N SER A 46 2.65 9.95 -5.95
CA SER A 46 2.65 10.66 -7.24
C SER A 46 1.28 11.24 -7.61
N LEU A 47 0.21 10.77 -6.96
CA LEU A 47 -1.13 11.33 -7.08
C LEU A 47 -1.30 12.66 -6.33
N LEU A 48 -0.36 12.97 -5.45
CA LEU A 48 -0.33 14.18 -4.65
C LEU A 48 0.69 15.16 -5.22
N LEU A 49 0.45 16.45 -4.98
CA LEU A 49 1.42 17.49 -5.32
C LEU A 49 2.67 17.31 -4.43
N GLU A 50 3.86 17.35 -5.03
CA GLU A 50 5.12 17.14 -4.29
C GLU A 50 5.32 18.18 -3.17
N ASP A 51 4.70 19.36 -3.31
CA ASP A 51 4.78 20.52 -2.41
C ASP A 51 3.59 20.65 -1.45
N ASP A 52 2.74 19.63 -1.41
CA ASP A 52 1.55 19.63 -0.56
C ASP A 52 1.92 19.74 0.94
N ILE A 53 1.19 20.58 1.67
CA ILE A 53 1.44 20.86 3.09
C ILE A 53 1.10 19.62 3.94
N ASP A 54 0.01 18.94 3.60
CA ASP A 54 -0.46 17.77 4.32
C ASP A 54 0.45 16.57 4.05
N LEU A 55 0.93 16.41 2.81
CA LEU A 55 1.93 15.39 2.47
C LEU A 55 3.24 15.60 3.26
N ARG A 56 3.68 16.84 3.44
CA ARG A 56 4.85 17.16 4.26
C ARG A 56 4.60 16.79 5.73
N LEU A 57 3.47 17.21 6.30
CA LEU A 57 3.12 16.88 7.68
C LEU A 57 3.02 15.37 7.90
N PHE A 58 2.41 14.65 6.95
CA PHE A 58 2.33 13.19 6.96
C PHE A 58 3.72 12.54 6.98
N ARG A 59 4.64 12.99 6.09
CA ARG A 59 6.01 12.48 6.03
C ARG A 59 6.79 12.74 7.33
N GLU A 60 6.70 13.95 7.89
CA GLU A 60 7.33 14.29 9.18
C GLU A 60 6.77 13.46 10.33
N THR A 61 5.46 13.24 10.35
CA THR A 61 4.78 12.40 11.34
C THR A 61 5.24 10.96 11.22
N ASN A 62 5.27 10.41 10.00
CA ASN A 62 5.72 9.04 9.76
C ASN A 62 7.20 8.85 10.10
N GLU A 63 8.07 9.83 9.83
CA GLU A 63 9.48 9.79 10.24
C GLU A 63 9.64 9.68 11.77
N ARG A 64 8.79 10.39 12.53
CA ARG A 64 8.83 10.39 13.99
C ARG A 64 8.24 9.13 14.63
N TYR A 65 7.07 8.71 14.15
CA TYR A 65 6.28 7.65 14.78
C TYR A 65 6.47 6.27 14.14
N ARG A 66 7.15 6.19 12.99
CA ARG A 66 7.51 4.94 12.30
C ARG A 66 6.31 4.03 12.03
N THR A 67 5.29 4.57 11.34
CA THR A 67 4.14 3.75 10.94
C THR A 67 4.55 2.79 9.83
N LYS A 68 4.19 1.51 9.98
CA LYS A 68 4.40 0.50 8.93
C LYS A 68 3.38 0.70 7.83
N ASP A 69 3.75 0.37 6.60
CA ASP A 69 2.78 0.22 5.52
C ASP A 69 1.89 -0.99 5.81
N PHE A 70 0.62 -0.89 5.48
CA PHE A 70 -0.35 -1.93 5.78
C PHE A 70 -1.39 -2.10 4.67
N LEU A 71 -1.95 -3.29 4.62
CA LEU A 71 -3.17 -3.63 3.90
C LEU A 71 -4.25 -3.97 4.93
N PHE A 72 -5.51 -3.84 4.55
CA PHE A 72 -6.62 -4.35 5.34
C PHE A 72 -7.40 -5.38 4.53
N VAL A 73 -7.73 -6.49 5.18
CA VAL A 73 -8.63 -7.50 4.64
C VAL A 73 -9.91 -7.45 5.45
N THR A 74 -11.04 -7.18 4.80
CA THR A 74 -12.36 -7.31 5.44
C THR A 74 -12.91 -8.70 5.18
N PHE A 75 -13.59 -9.26 6.18
CA PHE A 75 -14.31 -10.53 6.07
C PHE A 75 -15.71 -10.38 6.66
N THR A 76 -16.71 -10.55 5.80
CA THR A 76 -18.14 -10.61 6.15
C THR A 76 -18.60 -12.05 6.01
N PRO A 77 -18.57 -12.86 7.09
CA PRO A 77 -19.01 -14.24 7.07
C PRO A 77 -20.52 -14.34 6.79
N LYS A 78 -20.96 -15.51 6.31
CA LYS A 78 -22.40 -15.81 6.13
C LYS A 78 -23.13 -16.06 7.46
N GLU A 79 -22.37 -16.38 8.49
CA GLU A 79 -22.83 -16.70 9.84
C GLU A 79 -22.33 -15.64 10.83
N SER A 80 -22.79 -15.69 12.08
CA SER A 80 -22.37 -14.72 13.09
C SER A 80 -20.87 -14.87 13.40
N ILE A 81 -20.16 -13.74 13.45
CA ILE A 81 -18.70 -13.67 13.73
C ILE A 81 -18.32 -14.41 15.01
N PHE A 82 -19.09 -14.24 16.08
CA PHE A 82 -18.80 -14.79 17.41
C PHE A 82 -19.30 -16.24 17.56
N THR A 83 -18.99 -17.07 16.57
CA THR A 83 -19.25 -18.51 16.59
C THR A 83 -17.94 -19.24 16.33
N GLU A 84 -17.74 -20.38 16.99
CA GLU A 84 -16.50 -21.16 16.90
C GLU A 84 -16.09 -21.47 15.44
N PRO A 85 -17.00 -21.91 14.53
CA PRO A 85 -16.61 -22.19 13.15
C PRO A 85 -16.11 -20.95 12.39
N VAL A 86 -16.66 -19.77 12.68
CA VAL A 86 -16.26 -18.52 12.01
C VAL A 86 -14.96 -17.97 12.59
N LEU A 87 -14.80 -18.04 13.92
CA LEU A 87 -13.55 -17.67 14.59
C LEU A 87 -12.39 -18.54 14.10
N ASP A 88 -12.58 -19.85 13.96
CA ASP A 88 -11.59 -20.77 13.39
C ASP A 88 -11.19 -20.38 11.96
N LYS A 89 -12.15 -19.92 11.15
CA LYS A 89 -11.87 -19.45 9.79
C LYS A 89 -11.09 -18.14 9.77
N ILE A 90 -11.37 -17.22 10.68
CA ILE A 90 -10.60 -15.98 10.84
C ILE A 90 -9.16 -16.32 11.24
N THR A 91 -8.96 -17.24 12.19
CA THR A 91 -7.65 -17.73 12.62
C THR A 91 -6.87 -18.34 11.45
N GLN A 92 -7.48 -19.27 10.70
CA GLN A 92 -6.86 -19.90 9.52
C GLN A 92 -6.47 -18.88 8.45
N LEU A 93 -7.37 -17.93 8.16
CA LEU A 93 -7.13 -16.87 7.19
C LEU A 93 -5.95 -15.97 7.63
N ARG A 94 -5.95 -15.53 8.89
CA ARG A 94 -4.87 -14.73 9.48
C ARG A 94 -3.53 -15.45 9.36
N ASP A 95 -3.48 -16.74 9.70
CA ASP A 95 -2.24 -17.52 9.69
C ASP A 95 -1.73 -17.76 8.27
N GLU A 96 -2.62 -18.03 7.29
CA GLU A 96 -2.21 -18.12 5.89
C GLU A 96 -1.63 -16.78 5.39
N ILE A 97 -2.25 -15.65 5.73
CA ILE A 97 -1.75 -14.32 5.33
C ILE A 97 -0.41 -14.01 6.01
N LYS A 98 -0.27 -14.32 7.30
CA LYS A 98 0.96 -14.11 8.08
C LYS A 98 2.16 -14.86 7.51
N ASN A 99 1.93 -15.99 6.83
CA ASN A 99 2.99 -16.79 6.20
C ASN A 99 3.43 -16.24 4.83
N VAL A 100 2.82 -15.18 4.32
CA VAL A 100 3.29 -14.49 3.11
C VAL A 100 4.61 -13.78 3.44
N LYS A 101 5.65 -13.99 2.60
CA LYS A 101 7.05 -13.62 2.88
C LYS A 101 7.27 -12.19 3.40
N LEU A 102 6.47 -11.22 2.98
CA LEU A 102 6.65 -9.79 3.28
C LEU A 102 5.57 -9.23 4.19
N VAL A 103 4.85 -10.12 4.86
CA VAL A 103 3.91 -9.75 5.93
C VAL A 103 4.66 -9.88 7.25
N ASP A 104 4.78 -8.76 7.96
CA ASP A 104 5.43 -8.69 9.27
C ASP A 104 4.50 -9.18 10.37
N SER A 105 3.25 -8.75 10.34
CA SER A 105 2.24 -9.12 11.33
C SER A 105 0.82 -8.97 10.78
N VAL A 106 -0.11 -9.74 11.34
CA VAL A 106 -1.53 -9.61 11.04
C VAL A 106 -2.27 -9.46 12.36
N VAL A 107 -2.96 -8.34 12.56
CA VAL A 107 -3.82 -8.09 13.72
C VAL A 107 -5.26 -8.39 13.30
N SER A 108 -5.98 -9.18 14.08
CA SER A 108 -7.34 -9.63 13.76
C SER A 108 -8.22 -9.69 15.02
N LEU A 109 -9.51 -9.94 14.84
CA LEU A 109 -10.43 -10.07 15.97
C LEU A 109 -10.04 -11.18 16.96
N VAL A 110 -9.38 -12.25 16.50
CA VAL A 110 -9.09 -13.41 17.35
C VAL A 110 -7.90 -13.21 18.29
N ASP A 111 -6.98 -12.29 17.97
CA ASP A 111 -5.72 -12.06 18.69
C ASP A 111 -5.62 -10.67 19.35
N ILE A 112 -6.67 -9.85 19.28
CA ILE A 112 -6.70 -8.60 20.06
C ILE A 112 -6.78 -8.86 21.58
N PRO A 113 -6.11 -8.03 22.39
CA PRO A 113 -6.16 -8.14 23.83
C PRO A 113 -7.53 -7.71 24.39
N LEU A 114 -8.11 -8.54 25.25
CA LEU A 114 -9.37 -8.27 25.94
C LEU A 114 -9.06 -7.82 27.38
N VAL A 115 -9.34 -6.54 27.65
CA VAL A 115 -8.95 -5.82 28.85
C VAL A 115 -10.04 -5.88 29.93
N ARG A 116 -11.31 -6.04 29.54
CA ARG A 116 -12.45 -6.10 30.47
C ARG A 116 -12.86 -7.51 30.87
N GLN A 117 -12.16 -8.53 30.36
CA GLN A 117 -12.38 -9.95 30.71
C GLN A 117 -11.60 -10.40 31.95
N PHE A 118 -11.02 -9.45 32.71
CA PHE A 118 -10.23 -9.71 33.89
C PHE A 118 -10.79 -8.95 35.10
N GLU A 119 -10.78 -9.59 36.26
CA GLU A 119 -11.08 -8.94 37.54
C GLU A 119 -9.77 -8.50 38.19
N GLY A 120 -9.47 -7.20 38.16
CA GLY A 120 -8.26 -6.64 38.78
C GLY A 120 -7.81 -5.32 38.15
N SER A 121 -6.54 -4.98 38.33
CA SER A 121 -5.96 -3.75 37.80
C SER A 121 -5.50 -3.90 36.34
N LEU A 122 -5.30 -2.77 35.64
CA LEU A 122 -4.70 -2.76 34.30
C LEU A 122 -3.30 -3.37 34.26
N ALA A 123 -2.56 -3.32 35.37
CA ALA A 123 -1.24 -3.95 35.46
C ALA A 123 -1.35 -5.48 35.38
N ASP A 124 -2.36 -6.06 36.02
CA ASP A 124 -2.60 -7.50 36.00
C ASP A 124 -2.98 -8.01 34.59
N VAL A 125 -3.63 -7.15 33.79
CA VAL A 125 -3.96 -7.44 32.38
C VAL A 125 -2.70 -7.48 31.51
N ALA A 126 -1.71 -6.62 31.78
CA ALA A 126 -0.46 -6.61 31.03
C ALA A 126 0.33 -7.93 31.18
N ASP A 127 0.26 -8.54 32.36
CA ASP A 127 0.93 -9.82 32.65
C ASP A 127 0.13 -11.03 32.13
N ASN A 128 -1.19 -10.90 31.94
CA ASN A 128 -2.08 -12.00 31.52
C ASN A 128 -3.04 -11.58 30.41
N VAL A 129 -2.49 -11.22 29.25
CA VAL A 129 -3.28 -10.84 28.08
C VAL A 129 -4.19 -12.00 27.64
N ARG A 130 -5.50 -11.79 27.72
CA ARG A 130 -6.50 -12.72 27.18
C ARG A 130 -6.88 -12.31 25.77
N THR A 131 -7.03 -13.29 24.88
CA THR A 131 -7.53 -13.12 23.52
C THR A 131 -8.63 -14.13 23.26
N ILE A 132 -9.41 -13.96 22.19
CA ILE A 132 -10.45 -14.94 21.82
C ILE A 132 -9.81 -16.28 21.46
N GLU A 133 -8.70 -16.26 20.73
CA GLU A 133 -7.94 -17.46 20.34
C GLU A 133 -7.34 -18.21 21.54
N GLY A 134 -6.88 -17.48 22.57
CA GLY A 134 -6.28 -18.08 23.76
C GLY A 134 -7.23 -18.92 24.61
N GLY A 135 -8.53 -18.89 24.29
CA GLY A 135 -9.57 -19.62 25.03
C GLY A 135 -9.86 -19.03 26.41
N ASN A 136 -10.74 -19.71 27.17
CA ASN A 136 -11.17 -19.28 28.52
C ASN A 136 -11.79 -17.86 28.58
N VAL A 137 -12.44 -17.43 27.50
CA VAL A 137 -13.14 -16.15 27.41
C VAL A 137 -14.63 -16.36 27.15
N ASP A 138 -15.46 -15.54 27.79
CA ASP A 138 -16.88 -15.46 27.50
C ASP A 138 -17.11 -14.68 26.20
N LEU A 139 -17.53 -15.37 25.13
CA LEU A 139 -17.72 -14.77 23.80
C LEU A 139 -18.79 -13.67 23.79
N TYR A 140 -19.79 -13.73 24.69
CA TYR A 140 -20.81 -12.69 24.78
C TYR A 140 -20.19 -11.40 25.34
N LYS A 141 -19.43 -11.52 26.43
CA LYS A 141 -18.71 -10.37 27.00
C LYS A 141 -17.63 -9.84 26.07
N ALA A 142 -16.92 -10.72 25.37
CA ALA A 142 -15.93 -10.32 24.37
C ALA A 142 -16.58 -9.50 23.25
N LYS A 143 -17.74 -9.95 22.75
CA LYS A 143 -18.52 -9.20 21.76
C LYS A 143 -18.91 -7.81 22.26
N GLU A 144 -19.43 -7.71 23.48
CA GLU A 144 -19.80 -6.43 24.10
C GLU A 144 -18.58 -5.50 24.24
N GLU A 145 -17.44 -6.04 24.66
CA GLU A 145 -16.20 -5.29 24.81
C GLU A 145 -15.70 -4.75 23.46
N VAL A 146 -15.60 -5.59 22.44
CA VAL A 146 -15.10 -5.19 21.12
C VAL A 146 -16.02 -4.14 20.48
N LEU A 147 -17.34 -4.26 20.64
CA LEU A 147 -18.30 -3.31 20.07
C LEU A 147 -18.40 -1.97 20.84
N THR A 148 -18.01 -1.95 22.11
CA THR A 148 -18.05 -0.72 22.94
C THR A 148 -16.69 -0.06 23.10
N SER A 149 -15.61 -0.75 22.77
CA SER A 149 -14.25 -0.26 22.90
C SER A 149 -13.92 0.75 21.78
N PRO A 150 -13.48 1.98 22.12
CA PRO A 150 -13.14 2.99 21.12
C PRO A 150 -11.91 2.63 20.27
N ILE A 151 -11.13 1.63 20.68
CA ILE A 151 -9.96 1.16 19.93
C ILE A 151 -10.25 -0.06 19.04
N TYR A 152 -11.44 -0.67 19.14
CA TYR A 152 -11.82 -1.84 18.34
C TYR A 152 -13.06 -1.59 17.49
N LYS A 153 -14.05 -0.87 18.01
CA LYS A 153 -15.26 -0.50 17.27
C LYS A 153 -14.87 0.30 16.03
N GLU A 154 -15.39 -0.11 14.88
CA GLU A 154 -15.16 0.51 13.56
C GLU A 154 -13.70 0.47 13.08
N LEU A 155 -12.82 -0.26 13.78
CA LEU A 155 -11.42 -0.47 13.41
C LEU A 155 -11.11 -1.96 13.15
N ILE A 156 -11.61 -2.85 14.02
CA ILE A 156 -11.45 -4.30 13.90
C ILE A 156 -12.79 -4.97 13.58
N ILE A 157 -13.91 -4.39 14.01
CA ILE A 157 -15.26 -4.89 13.73
C ILE A 157 -16.19 -3.75 13.31
N SER A 158 -17.12 -4.03 12.40
CA SER A 158 -18.19 -3.09 12.04
C SER A 158 -19.18 -2.86 13.18
N GLU A 159 -19.86 -1.72 13.16
CA GLU A 159 -20.84 -1.34 14.19
C GLU A 159 -21.98 -2.36 14.36
N ASP A 160 -22.40 -3.00 13.27
CA ASP A 160 -23.43 -4.03 13.24
C ASP A 160 -22.92 -5.45 13.59
N ALA A 161 -21.63 -5.59 13.89
CA ALA A 161 -20.95 -6.85 14.16
C ALA A 161 -21.05 -7.89 13.02
N SER A 162 -21.24 -7.44 11.77
CA SER A 162 -21.34 -8.32 10.59
C SER A 162 -20.03 -8.53 9.87
N THR A 163 -19.07 -7.61 10.02
CA THR A 163 -17.80 -7.61 9.28
C THR A 163 -16.62 -7.41 10.23
N THR A 164 -15.57 -8.21 10.08
CA THR A 164 -14.29 -8.04 10.79
C THR A 164 -13.19 -7.61 9.82
N ALA A 165 -12.23 -6.84 10.31
CA ALA A 165 -11.00 -6.50 9.59
C ALA A 165 -9.81 -7.30 10.12
N LEU A 166 -8.89 -7.62 9.21
CA LEU A 166 -7.54 -8.08 9.50
C LEU A 166 -6.59 -6.99 8.99
N LEU A 167 -5.82 -6.40 9.89
CA LEU A 167 -4.80 -5.42 9.57
C LEU A 167 -3.49 -6.15 9.27
N VAL A 168 -3.07 -6.14 8.02
CA VAL A 168 -1.89 -6.84 7.51
C VAL A 168 -0.74 -5.83 7.40
N ASN A 169 0.16 -5.83 8.38
CA ASN A 169 1.34 -4.99 8.36
C ASN A 169 2.41 -5.60 7.46
N LEU A 170 2.95 -4.79 6.55
CA LEU A 170 4.01 -5.21 5.64
C LEU A 170 5.39 -5.06 6.30
N GLU A 171 6.35 -5.83 5.82
CA GLU A 171 7.74 -5.73 6.26
C GLU A 171 8.31 -4.35 5.99
N ASP A 172 9.04 -3.86 6.98
CA ASP A 172 9.66 -2.56 6.93
C ASP A 172 10.89 -2.55 6.01
N GLN A 173 11.06 -1.48 5.22
CA GLN A 173 12.15 -1.30 4.26
C GLN A 173 13.11 -0.19 4.71
N PRO A 174 14.05 -0.46 5.66
CA PRO A 174 14.90 0.57 6.26
C PRO A 174 15.80 1.29 5.26
N GLU A 175 16.33 0.57 4.28
CA GLU A 175 17.16 1.15 3.22
C GLU A 175 16.37 2.19 2.41
N PHE A 176 15.14 1.85 2.00
CA PHE A 176 14.31 2.75 1.21
C PHE A 176 13.89 3.98 2.00
N ARG A 177 13.53 3.80 3.28
CA ARG A 177 13.20 4.93 4.16
C ARG A 177 14.37 5.89 4.32
N GLU A 178 15.60 5.39 4.50
CA GLU A 178 16.76 6.29 4.60
C GLU A 178 17.02 7.05 3.29
N ILE A 179 16.83 6.41 2.14
CA ILE A 179 16.91 7.08 0.83
C ILE A 179 15.83 8.16 0.73
N GLN A 180 14.58 7.85 1.08
CA GLN A 180 13.45 8.78 1.07
C GLN A 180 13.67 9.96 2.02
N ARG A 181 14.16 9.69 3.24
CA ARG A 181 14.46 10.71 4.26
C ARG A 181 15.51 11.69 3.75
N LYS A 182 16.64 11.20 3.24
CA LYS A 182 17.70 12.05 2.68
C LYS A 182 17.23 12.85 1.47
N ARG A 183 16.47 12.22 0.56
CA ARG A 183 15.85 12.91 -0.60
C ARG A 183 14.98 14.08 -0.13
N ASN A 184 14.08 13.81 0.81
CA ASN A 184 13.15 14.82 1.31
C ASN A 184 13.88 15.97 2.00
N GLN A 185 14.93 15.70 2.78
CA GLN A 185 15.76 16.73 3.40
C GLN A 185 16.41 17.67 2.37
N LEU A 186 16.98 17.11 1.30
CA LEU A 186 17.57 17.89 0.22
C LEU A 186 16.52 18.69 -0.57
N LEU A 187 15.34 18.12 -0.83
CA LEU A 187 14.25 18.84 -1.51
C LEU A 187 13.73 20.02 -0.68
N ILE A 188 13.56 19.84 0.63
CA ILE A 188 13.15 20.90 1.54
C ILE A 188 14.23 21.99 1.58
N LYS A 189 15.51 21.62 1.69
CA LYS A 189 16.62 22.58 1.67
C LYS A 189 16.66 23.36 0.36
N SER A 190 16.51 22.68 -0.77
CA SER A 190 16.50 23.28 -2.10
C SER A 190 15.45 24.39 -2.24
N LYS A 191 14.27 24.22 -1.63
CA LYS A 191 13.20 25.22 -1.69
C LYS A 191 13.45 26.42 -0.78
N ASN A 192 14.00 26.18 0.42
CA ASN A 192 14.12 27.22 1.44
C ASN A 192 15.40 28.05 1.28
N ASN A 193 16.53 27.38 1.04
CA ASN A 193 17.87 27.98 1.16
C ASN A 193 18.73 27.79 -0.10
N GLY A 194 18.25 27.04 -1.10
CA GLY A 194 19.05 26.57 -2.23
C GLY A 194 19.99 25.42 -1.85
N LEU A 195 20.62 24.82 -2.87
CA LEU A 195 21.60 23.76 -2.72
C LEU A 195 22.97 24.24 -3.21
N ASP A 196 24.04 23.74 -2.59
CA ASP A 196 25.39 23.90 -3.14
C ASP A 196 25.68 22.88 -4.25
N ALA A 197 26.86 22.98 -4.88
CA ALA A 197 27.22 22.14 -6.02
C ALA A 197 27.32 20.64 -5.65
N ASP A 198 27.78 20.33 -4.45
CA ASP A 198 27.93 18.94 -3.98
C ASP A 198 26.55 18.34 -3.66
N GLU A 199 25.66 19.13 -3.06
CA GLU A 199 24.29 18.75 -2.74
C GLU A 199 23.42 18.54 -3.97
N ILE A 200 23.65 19.28 -5.06
CA ILE A 200 22.97 19.05 -6.34
C ILE A 200 23.33 17.66 -6.89
N VAL A 201 24.62 17.31 -6.86
CA VAL A 201 25.10 15.98 -7.29
C VAL A 201 24.57 14.88 -6.35
N GLU A 202 24.51 15.14 -5.04
CA GLU A 202 23.94 14.20 -4.08
C GLU A 202 22.44 13.99 -4.31
N LEU A 203 21.68 15.06 -4.55
CA LEU A 203 20.24 14.99 -4.83
C LEU A 203 19.96 14.18 -6.11
N GLU A 204 20.75 14.38 -7.16
CA GLU A 204 20.63 13.60 -8.40
C GLU A 204 20.86 12.10 -8.15
N LYS A 205 21.95 11.78 -7.44
CA LYS A 205 22.29 10.39 -7.08
C LYS A 205 21.21 9.74 -6.22
N ILE A 206 20.74 10.42 -5.18
CA ILE A 206 19.71 9.91 -4.26
C ILE A 206 18.37 9.77 -4.98
N SER A 207 18.02 10.71 -5.87
CA SER A 207 16.78 10.62 -6.65
C SER A 207 16.79 9.41 -7.57
N TYR A 208 17.93 9.10 -8.21
CA TYR A 208 18.08 7.87 -8.99
C TYR A 208 17.93 6.61 -8.12
N GLN A 209 18.58 6.58 -6.95
CA GLN A 209 18.47 5.47 -6.00
C GLN A 209 17.02 5.29 -5.50
N TYR A 210 16.33 6.40 -5.23
CA TYR A 210 14.94 6.41 -4.79
C TYR A 210 14.03 5.75 -5.83
N VAL A 211 14.11 6.17 -7.10
CA VAL A 211 13.29 5.59 -8.18
C VAL A 211 13.57 4.09 -8.32
N LYS A 212 14.85 3.69 -8.36
CA LYS A 212 15.22 2.27 -8.48
C LYS A 212 14.64 1.43 -7.33
N LYS A 213 14.81 1.89 -6.09
CA LYS A 213 14.38 1.15 -4.91
C LYS A 213 12.85 1.12 -4.79
N LYS A 214 12.18 2.20 -5.19
CA LYS A 214 10.72 2.28 -5.27
C LYS A 214 10.17 1.25 -6.25
N ASP A 215 10.78 1.11 -7.43
CA ASP A 215 10.37 0.09 -8.42
C ASP A 215 10.52 -1.34 -7.87
N GLU A 216 11.60 -1.61 -7.15
CA GLU A 216 11.82 -2.90 -6.48
C GLU A 216 10.69 -3.17 -5.46
N ILE A 217 10.36 -2.19 -4.61
CA ILE A 217 9.30 -2.31 -3.61
C ILE A 217 7.92 -2.47 -4.23
N ASN A 218 7.62 -1.72 -5.29
CA ASN A 218 6.35 -1.84 -5.99
C ASN A 218 6.16 -3.25 -6.57
N SER A 219 7.22 -3.81 -7.17
CA SER A 219 7.19 -5.19 -7.69
C SER A 219 6.96 -6.22 -6.56
N ILE A 220 7.59 -6.00 -5.41
CA ILE A 220 7.44 -6.83 -4.22
C ILE A 220 6.01 -6.74 -3.65
N ASN A 221 5.44 -5.54 -3.59
CA ASN A 221 4.08 -5.29 -3.13
C ASN A 221 3.06 -5.94 -4.08
N HIS A 222 3.26 -5.84 -5.39
CA HIS A 222 2.42 -6.50 -6.40
C HIS A 222 2.31 -8.01 -6.16
N GLU A 223 3.44 -8.69 -6.02
CA GLU A 223 3.47 -10.13 -5.74
C GLU A 223 2.82 -10.49 -4.39
N THR A 224 2.99 -9.62 -3.39
CA THR A 224 2.36 -9.76 -2.07
C THR A 224 0.84 -9.65 -2.17
N ILE A 225 0.34 -8.65 -2.89
CA ILE A 225 -1.09 -8.42 -3.15
C ILE A 225 -1.69 -9.61 -3.91
N LEU A 226 -1.02 -10.11 -4.95
CA LEU A 226 -1.46 -11.31 -5.68
C LEU A 226 -1.51 -12.54 -4.79
N SER A 227 -0.51 -12.73 -3.93
CA SER A 227 -0.45 -13.85 -2.98
C SER A 227 -1.61 -13.79 -1.99
N ILE A 228 -1.89 -12.61 -1.42
CA ILE A 228 -3.02 -12.40 -0.52
C ILE A 228 -4.34 -12.64 -1.26
N ARG A 229 -4.55 -12.05 -2.45
CA ARG A 229 -5.76 -12.28 -3.28
C ARG A 229 -6.01 -13.76 -3.54
N LYS A 230 -4.95 -14.52 -3.83
CA LYS A 230 -5.03 -15.98 -4.00
C LYS A 230 -5.48 -16.68 -2.72
N ILE A 231 -5.00 -16.26 -1.55
CA ILE A 231 -5.48 -16.77 -0.26
C ILE A 231 -6.97 -16.44 -0.10
N LEU A 232 -7.36 -15.17 -0.27
CA LEU A 232 -8.76 -14.72 -0.10
C LEU A 232 -9.73 -15.52 -0.98
N SER A 233 -9.33 -15.85 -2.21
CA SER A 233 -10.17 -16.61 -3.14
C SER A 233 -10.59 -17.99 -2.61
N LYS A 234 -9.77 -18.63 -1.76
CA LYS A 234 -10.11 -19.92 -1.13
C LYS A 234 -11.22 -19.79 -0.10
N TYR A 235 -11.36 -18.61 0.51
CA TYR A 235 -12.30 -18.34 1.60
C TYR A 235 -13.64 -17.77 1.11
N GLY A 236 -13.79 -17.46 -0.18
CA GLY A 236 -15.00 -16.85 -0.74
C GLY A 236 -16.29 -17.67 -0.56
N GLN A 237 -16.20 -18.98 -0.33
CA GLN A 237 -17.36 -19.80 0.01
C GLN A 237 -17.91 -19.53 1.42
N HIS A 238 -17.08 -19.02 2.34
CA HIS A 238 -17.41 -18.76 3.74
C HIS A 238 -17.96 -17.35 4.00
N GLY A 239 -17.82 -16.44 3.04
CA GLY A 239 -18.27 -15.05 3.18
C GLY A 239 -17.72 -14.15 2.08
N SER A 240 -18.00 -12.85 2.18
CA SER A 240 -17.42 -11.84 1.30
C SER A 240 -16.09 -11.38 1.88
N LEU A 241 -15.05 -11.30 1.04
CA LEU A 241 -13.73 -10.78 1.41
C LEU A 241 -13.34 -9.64 0.48
N HIS A 242 -12.75 -8.59 1.05
CA HIS A 242 -12.17 -7.50 0.27
C HIS A 242 -10.78 -7.17 0.78
N LEU A 243 -9.85 -6.96 -0.15
CA LEU A 243 -8.53 -6.41 0.13
C LEU A 243 -8.59 -4.89 -0.11
N GLY A 244 -7.97 -4.13 0.76
CA GLY A 244 -7.78 -2.70 0.62
C GLY A 244 -6.47 -2.23 1.24
N GLY A 245 -6.20 -0.93 1.09
CA GLY A 245 -4.98 -0.28 1.55
C GLY A 245 -4.38 0.58 0.45
N VAL A 246 -3.63 1.60 0.84
CA VAL A 246 -2.97 2.52 -0.10
C VAL A 246 -2.06 1.79 -1.09
N PRO A 247 -1.24 0.78 -0.66
CA PRO A 247 -0.42 0.03 -1.60
C PRO A 247 -1.23 -0.75 -2.65
N MET A 248 -2.41 -1.28 -2.28
CA MET A 248 -3.27 -2.02 -3.20
C MET A 248 -3.99 -1.11 -4.20
N ILE A 249 -4.44 0.07 -3.77
CA ILE A 249 -5.04 1.06 -4.69
C ILE A 249 -4.00 1.50 -5.72
N ALA A 250 -2.76 1.79 -5.29
CA ALA A 250 -1.68 2.17 -6.18
C ALA A 250 -1.33 1.04 -7.18
N ASP A 251 -1.30 -0.22 -6.72
CA ASP A 251 -1.04 -1.39 -7.57
C ASP A 251 -2.10 -1.56 -8.67
N ASP A 252 -3.39 -1.39 -8.35
CA ASP A 252 -4.48 -1.55 -9.30
C ASP A 252 -4.62 -0.39 -10.31
N MET A 253 -3.93 0.73 -10.09
CA MET A 253 -3.94 1.87 -11.01
C MET A 253 -2.98 1.71 -12.20
N ILE A 254 -2.07 0.74 -12.15
CA ILE A 254 -1.01 0.48 -13.15
C ILE A 254 -1.43 -0.68 -14.05
#